data_AF-A0AAI9Y262-F1
#
_entry.id   AF-A0AAI9Y262-F1
#
_cell.length_a   1.000
_cell.length_b   1.000
_cell.length_c   1.000
_cell.angle_alpha   90.00
_cell.angle_beta   90.00
_cell.angle_gamma   90.00
#
_symmetry.space_group_name_H-M   'P 1'
#
loop_
_entity.id
_entity.type
_entity.pdbx_description
1 polymer ?
#
loop_
_entity_poly.entity_id
_entity_poly.type
_entity_poly.pdbx_seq_one_letter_code
_entity_poly.pdbx_strand_id
1 'polypeptide(L)'
;MSKEDNYAPVPNDPNVLLDNKHWGRHGDIKPENILWFKKYEESRRNFLVISDFGLTRFNTADSRSKVAYDAVKGFSGSYRPPDVDLKRTISQRYDIWSLGCVFLEFVSWFLVGHDRTQKDFTDSRLQEDGSHTGSRILLEDKFFNFNPSKDDAPSTADVKTSVTDVSSPNEAVALLVMYAFRGLTKYC
;
A
#
# COMPACT_ATOMS: atom_id res chain seq x y z
N MET A 1 -43.73 0.82 -27.72
CA MET A 1 -43.75 1.25 -26.31
C MET A 1 -42.32 1.18 -25.80
N SER A 2 -41.54 2.23 -26.05
CA SER A 2 -40.13 2.37 -25.66
C SER A 2 -40.06 2.72 -24.18
N LYS A 3 -39.25 1.99 -23.42
CA LYS A 3 -38.85 2.40 -22.07
C LYS A 3 -37.77 3.46 -22.24
N GLU A 4 -38.08 4.70 -21.92
CA GLU A 4 -37.10 5.77 -21.78
C GLU A 4 -36.34 5.52 -20.47
N ASP A 5 -35.05 5.25 -20.60
CA ASP A 5 -34.12 5.19 -19.49
C ASP A 5 -34.04 6.59 -18.86
N ASN A 6 -34.47 6.71 -17.60
CA ASN A 6 -34.33 7.92 -16.79
C ASN A 6 -32.84 8.15 -16.50
N TYR A 7 -32.12 8.74 -17.45
CA TYR A 7 -30.79 9.27 -17.22
C TYR A 7 -30.93 10.61 -16.49
N ALA A 8 -30.81 10.59 -15.17
CA ALA A 8 -30.66 11.81 -14.39
C ALA A 8 -29.31 12.45 -14.76
N PRO A 9 -29.27 13.73 -15.15
CA PRO A 9 -28.02 14.39 -15.50
C PRO A 9 -27.09 14.40 -14.27
N VAL A 10 -25.89 13.88 -14.44
CA VAL A 10 -24.83 13.97 -13.43
C VAL A 10 -24.55 15.47 -13.22
N PRO A 11 -24.69 16.01 -12.00
CA PRO A 11 -24.43 17.42 -11.74
C PRO A 11 -23.01 17.79 -12.17
N ASN A 12 -22.88 18.84 -12.99
CA ASN A 12 -21.59 19.36 -13.45
C ASN A 12 -20.79 20.07 -12.34
N ASP A 13 -21.37 20.24 -11.15
CA ASP A 13 -20.69 20.81 -9.99
C ASP A 13 -20.05 19.67 -9.17
N PRO A 14 -18.71 19.55 -9.16
CA PRO A 14 -18.02 18.54 -8.38
C PRO A 14 -18.32 18.66 -6.88
N ASN A 15 -18.74 19.84 -6.38
CA ASN A 15 -19.11 20.02 -4.98
C ASN A 15 -20.48 19.43 -4.63
N VAL A 16 -21.37 19.23 -5.61
CA VAL A 16 -22.67 18.57 -5.40
C VAL A 16 -22.52 17.05 -5.36
N LEU A 17 -21.51 16.48 -6.03
CA LEU A 17 -21.15 15.06 -5.94
C LEU A 17 -20.40 14.72 -4.65
N LEU A 18 -19.75 15.71 -4.05
CA LEU A 18 -19.05 15.61 -2.78
C LEU A 18 -19.99 16.04 -1.66
N ASP A 19 -20.99 15.22 -1.31
CA ASP A 19 -21.89 15.40 -0.13
C ASP A 19 -21.08 15.58 1.18
N ASN A 20 -20.51 16.77 1.40
CA ASN A 20 -19.60 17.16 2.48
C ASN A 20 -18.41 16.20 2.74
N LYS A 21 -18.06 15.36 1.76
CA LYS A 21 -17.09 14.27 1.93
C LYS A 21 -15.77 14.59 1.26
N HIS A 22 -15.03 15.52 1.85
CA HIS A 22 -13.72 15.97 1.36
C HIS A 22 -12.57 14.97 1.59
N TRP A 23 -12.85 13.79 2.12
CA TRP A 23 -11.84 12.86 2.63
C TRP A 23 -12.15 11.43 2.18
N GLY A 24 -11.36 10.96 1.20
CA GLY A 24 -11.34 9.59 0.71
C GLY A 24 -9.95 8.96 0.89
N ARG A 25 -9.88 7.64 0.73
CA ARG A 25 -8.64 6.86 0.58
C ARG A 25 -8.74 6.06 -0.71
N HIS A 26 -7.62 5.88 -1.41
CA HIS A 26 -7.52 5.02 -2.59
C HIS A 26 -7.73 3.55 -2.20
N GLY A 27 -6.98 3.08 -1.20
CA GLY A 27 -7.10 1.76 -0.59
C GLY A 27 -6.43 0.61 -1.35
N ASP A 28 -5.84 0.88 -2.50
CA ASP A 28 -5.12 -0.08 -3.35
C ASP A 28 -3.98 0.60 -4.12
N ILE A 29 -3.17 1.41 -3.41
CA ILE A 29 -1.95 1.97 -4.00
C ILE A 29 -0.93 0.84 -4.17
N LYS A 30 -0.49 0.65 -5.42
CA LYS A 30 0.49 -0.36 -5.85
C LYS A 30 1.09 0.08 -7.19
N PRO A 31 2.25 -0.44 -7.62
CA PRO A 31 2.91 0.00 -8.84
C PRO A 31 2.03 -0.10 -10.08
N GLU A 32 1.19 -1.14 -10.17
CA GLU A 32 0.26 -1.36 -11.29
C GLU A 32 -0.80 -0.26 -11.42
N ASN A 33 -1.07 0.44 -10.32
CA ASN A 33 -2.04 1.53 -10.25
C ASN A 33 -1.38 2.92 -10.33
N ILE A 34 -0.09 2.99 -10.69
CA ILE A 34 0.62 4.26 -10.95
C ILE A 34 1.07 4.27 -12.41
N LEU A 35 0.34 5.02 -13.22
CA LEU A 35 0.56 5.12 -14.65
C LEU A 35 1.61 6.17 -14.98
N TRP A 36 2.51 5.86 -15.90
CA TRP A 36 3.51 6.80 -16.40
C TRP A 36 3.12 7.35 -17.78
N PHE A 37 2.99 8.67 -17.86
CA PHE A 37 2.75 9.39 -19.11
C PHE A 37 3.95 10.27 -19.45
N LYS A 38 4.52 10.05 -20.64
CA LYS A 38 5.65 10.86 -21.14
C LYS A 38 5.27 12.32 -21.44
N LYS A 39 3.99 12.56 -21.73
CA LYS A 39 3.41 13.87 -22.02
C LYS A 39 1.97 13.89 -21.52
N TYR A 40 1.62 14.90 -20.75
CA TYR A 40 0.24 15.23 -20.42
C TYR A 40 -0.04 16.65 -20.91
N GLU A 41 -1.07 16.80 -21.75
CA GLU A 41 -1.38 18.05 -22.47
C GLU A 41 -0.18 18.63 -23.23
N GLU A 42 0.07 19.94 -23.13
CA GLU A 42 1.18 20.64 -23.79
C GLU A 42 2.51 20.56 -23.02
N SER A 43 2.48 20.02 -21.81
CA SER A 43 3.68 20.00 -20.96
C SER A 43 4.70 18.97 -21.45
N ARG A 44 5.99 19.34 -21.47
CA ARG A 44 7.11 18.44 -21.83
C ARG A 44 7.63 17.62 -20.65
N ARG A 45 6.78 17.35 -19.65
CA ARG A 45 7.17 16.67 -18.40
C ARG A 45 6.59 15.26 -18.36
N ASN A 46 7.30 14.37 -17.67
CA ASN A 46 6.79 13.05 -17.32
C ASN A 46 5.79 13.18 -16.15
N PHE A 47 4.68 12.46 -16.21
CA PHE A 47 3.67 12.40 -15.16
C PHE A 47 3.54 10.99 -14.62
N LEU A 48 3.44 10.88 -13.30
CA LEU A 48 2.94 9.70 -12.62
C LEU A 48 1.51 10.00 -12.17
N VAL A 49 0.56 9.18 -12.60
CA VAL A 49 -0.87 9.38 -12.33
C VAL A 49 -1.38 8.17 -11.57
N ILE A 50 -1.95 8.40 -10.39
CA ILE A 50 -2.64 7.35 -9.63
C ILE A 50 -3.95 7.00 -10.34
N SER A 51 -4.18 5.71 -10.55
CA SER A 51 -5.33 5.17 -11.26
C SER A 51 -6.00 4.05 -10.48
N ASP A 52 -7.13 3.55 -11.00
CA ASP A 52 -7.91 2.46 -10.42
C ASP A 52 -8.50 2.77 -9.04
N PHE A 53 -9.49 3.67 -9.06
CA PHE A 53 -10.31 4.00 -7.90
C PHE A 53 -11.40 2.93 -7.63
N GLY A 54 -11.32 1.72 -8.22
CA GLY A 54 -12.31 0.66 -8.04
C GLY A 54 -12.49 0.20 -6.59
N LEU A 55 -11.44 0.38 -5.76
CA LEU A 55 -11.45 0.14 -4.31
C LEU A 55 -11.55 1.41 -3.46
N THR A 56 -11.77 2.58 -4.09
CA THR A 56 -11.99 3.85 -3.40
C THR A 56 -13.32 3.78 -2.66
N ARG A 57 -13.25 3.32 -1.42
CA ARG A 57 -14.38 3.26 -0.50
C ARG A 57 -14.60 4.68 0.02
N PHE A 58 -15.49 5.42 -0.63
CA PHE A 58 -16.05 6.64 -0.08
C PHE A 58 -16.85 6.28 1.19
N ASN A 59 -16.20 6.34 2.35
CA ASN A 59 -16.65 6.00 3.70
C ASN A 59 -18.17 5.86 3.96
N THR A 60 -18.67 4.65 4.16
CA THR A 60 -19.57 4.40 5.28
C THR A 60 -18.90 3.34 6.15
N ALA A 61 -18.75 3.65 7.44
CA ALA A 61 -17.91 2.92 8.37
C ALA A 61 -18.35 1.45 8.60
N ASP A 62 -19.56 1.08 8.15
CA ASP A 62 -20.23 -0.16 8.56
C ASP A 62 -20.06 -1.36 7.61
N SER A 63 -19.50 -1.20 6.40
CA SER A 63 -19.40 -2.33 5.45
C SER A 63 -18.04 -3.05 5.47
N ARG A 64 -17.22 -2.89 6.51
CA ARG A 64 -15.81 -3.34 6.52
C ARG A 64 -15.57 -4.78 6.97
N SER A 65 -16.60 -5.58 7.25
CA SER A 65 -16.42 -6.89 7.91
C SER A 65 -16.74 -8.13 7.08
N LYS A 66 -17.03 -8.02 5.77
CA LYS A 66 -17.53 -9.19 4.99
C LYS A 66 -17.03 -9.34 3.56
N VAL A 67 -15.78 -8.97 3.26
CA VAL A 67 -15.15 -9.48 2.02
C VAL A 67 -14.05 -10.44 2.43
N ALA A 68 -14.23 -11.70 2.05
CA ALA A 68 -13.33 -12.80 2.40
C ALA A 68 -11.91 -12.48 1.94
N TYR A 69 -10.97 -12.60 2.89
CA TYR A 69 -9.52 -12.47 2.73
C TYR A 69 -8.97 -13.34 1.58
N ASP A 70 -9.68 -14.44 1.28
CA ASP A 70 -9.26 -15.49 0.35
C ASP A 70 -9.35 -15.11 -1.14
N ALA A 71 -9.90 -13.94 -1.48
CA ALA A 71 -10.07 -13.51 -2.87
C ALA A 71 -8.89 -12.71 -3.45
N VAL A 72 -7.87 -12.36 -2.65
CA VAL A 72 -6.75 -11.48 -3.09
C VAL A 72 -5.41 -12.22 -3.03
N LYS A 73 -5.35 -13.38 -3.69
CA LYS A 73 -4.08 -14.08 -3.99
C LYS A 73 -3.39 -13.42 -5.19
N GLY A 74 -2.79 -12.27 -4.97
CA GLY A 74 -1.93 -11.62 -5.95
C GLY A 74 -1.61 -10.20 -5.53
N PHE A 75 -0.31 -9.86 -5.46
CA PHE A 75 0.36 -8.55 -5.37
C PHE A 75 -0.25 -7.41 -4.50
N SER A 76 -1.57 -7.19 -4.50
CA SER A 76 -2.31 -6.22 -3.68
C SER A 76 -2.11 -6.40 -2.16
N GLY A 77 -1.74 -7.60 -1.70
CA GLY A 77 -1.41 -7.85 -0.29
C GLY A 77 -0.06 -7.32 0.18
N SER A 78 0.90 -7.04 -0.72
CA SER A 78 2.27 -6.69 -0.34
C SER A 78 2.37 -5.29 0.27
N TYR A 79 1.64 -4.33 -0.31
CA TYR A 79 1.69 -2.91 0.08
C TYR A 79 0.69 -2.57 1.20
N ARG A 80 0.02 -3.55 1.81
CA ARG A 80 -0.96 -3.30 2.88
C ARG A 80 -0.26 -2.89 4.19
N PRO A 81 -0.87 -1.99 4.98
CA PRO A 81 -0.35 -1.64 6.29
C PRO A 81 -0.66 -2.72 7.34
N PRO A 82 0.12 -2.78 8.43
CA PRO A 82 -0.13 -3.68 9.55
C PRO A 82 -1.49 -3.45 10.22
N ASP A 83 -2.07 -2.26 10.09
CA ASP A 83 -3.40 -1.92 10.62
C ASP A 83 -4.51 -2.88 10.14
N VAL A 84 -4.34 -3.50 8.96
CA VAL A 84 -5.27 -4.51 8.43
C VAL A 84 -5.25 -5.75 9.31
N ASP A 85 -4.07 -6.31 9.53
CA ASP A 85 -3.85 -7.54 10.30
C ASP A 85 -4.08 -7.30 11.80
N LEU A 86 -3.82 -6.08 12.29
CA LEU A 86 -4.13 -5.63 13.65
C LEU A 86 -5.62 -5.28 13.86
N LYS A 87 -6.46 -5.37 12.83
CA LYS A 87 -7.90 -5.02 12.85
C LYS A 87 -8.16 -3.61 13.38
N ARG A 88 -7.25 -2.68 13.09
CA ARG A 88 -7.34 -1.27 13.49
C ARG A 88 -8.19 -0.48 12.50
N THR A 89 -8.56 0.74 12.90
CA THR A 89 -9.31 1.64 12.03
C THR A 89 -8.42 2.11 10.87
N ILE A 90 -8.73 1.61 9.68
CA ILE A 90 -8.05 2.01 8.45
C ILE A 90 -8.47 3.43 8.05
N SER A 91 -7.50 4.31 7.84
CA SER A 91 -7.65 5.73 7.45
C SER A 91 -6.83 6.06 6.20
N GLN A 92 -6.65 7.34 5.87
CA GLN A 92 -5.73 7.80 4.82
C GLN A 92 -4.28 7.34 5.04
N ARG A 93 -3.90 7.02 6.30
CA ARG A 93 -2.59 6.42 6.63
C ARG A 93 -2.32 5.12 5.86
N TYR A 94 -3.38 4.44 5.44
CA TYR A 94 -3.27 3.26 4.57
C TYR A 94 -2.52 3.58 3.28
N ASP A 95 -2.96 4.61 2.56
CA ASP A 95 -2.36 4.96 1.27
C ASP A 95 -0.94 5.51 1.45
N ILE A 96 -0.68 6.21 2.56
CA ILE A 96 0.65 6.70 2.90
C ILE A 96 1.62 5.54 3.11
N TRP A 97 1.22 4.52 3.86
CA TRP A 97 2.01 3.30 4.03
C TRP A 97 2.27 2.61 2.69
N SER A 98 1.20 2.36 1.91
CA SER A 98 1.31 1.69 0.61
C SER A 98 2.23 2.44 -0.35
N LEU A 99 2.12 3.76 -0.41
CA LEU A 99 2.99 4.61 -1.22
C LEU A 99 4.45 4.56 -0.73
N GLY A 100 4.67 4.52 0.59
CA GLY A 100 5.99 4.34 1.18
C GLY A 100 6.65 3.03 0.70
N CYS A 101 5.91 1.92 0.72
CA CYS A 101 6.37 0.63 0.21
C CYS A 101 6.70 0.69 -1.30
N VAL A 102 5.83 1.30 -2.12
CA VAL A 102 6.08 1.47 -3.56
C VAL A 102 7.35 2.28 -3.83
N PHE A 103 7.55 3.39 -3.11
CA PHE A 103 8.76 4.20 -3.28
C PHE A 103 10.03 3.49 -2.85
N LEU A 104 9.99 2.67 -1.80
CA LEU A 104 11.14 1.87 -1.40
C LEU A 104 11.56 0.87 -2.48
N GLU A 105 10.60 0.18 -3.08
CA GLU A 105 10.87 -0.77 -4.15
C GLU A 105 11.38 -0.04 -5.41
N PHE A 106 10.75 1.08 -5.78
CA PHE A 106 11.18 1.90 -6.90
C PHE A 106 12.61 2.44 -6.74
N VAL A 107 12.95 2.95 -5.56
CA VAL A 107 14.28 3.48 -5.27
C VAL A 107 15.33 2.37 -5.20
N SER A 108 14.98 1.21 -4.64
CA SER A 108 15.85 0.02 -4.67
C SER A 108 16.15 -0.38 -6.12
N TRP A 109 15.11 -0.49 -6.96
CA TRP A 109 15.26 -0.79 -8.38
C TRP A 109 16.13 0.24 -9.11
N PHE A 110 15.90 1.53 -8.85
CA PHE A 110 16.65 2.61 -9.47
C PHE A 110 18.14 2.57 -9.10
N LEU A 111 18.48 2.21 -7.86
CA LEU A 111 19.86 2.25 -7.36
C LEU A 111 20.67 0.99 -7.67
N VAL A 112 20.08 -0.20 -7.57
CA VAL A 112 20.80 -1.47 -7.74
C VAL A 112 20.34 -2.33 -8.91
N GLY A 113 19.31 -1.89 -9.63
CA GLY A 113 18.71 -2.63 -10.73
C GLY A 113 17.74 -3.71 -10.25
N HIS A 114 17.04 -4.28 -11.20
CA HIS A 114 15.98 -5.27 -10.99
C HIS A 114 16.47 -6.51 -10.23
N ASP A 115 17.51 -7.17 -10.71
CA ASP A 115 17.91 -8.48 -10.17
C ASP A 115 18.40 -8.40 -8.72
N ARG A 116 19.12 -7.32 -8.39
CA ARG A 116 19.54 -7.07 -7.01
C ARG A 116 18.39 -6.61 -6.13
N THR A 117 17.41 -5.87 -6.66
CA THR A 117 16.22 -5.52 -5.88
C THR A 117 15.40 -6.76 -5.55
N GLN A 118 15.20 -7.65 -6.50
CA GLN A 118 14.52 -8.91 -6.26
C GLN A 118 15.23 -9.71 -5.18
N LYS A 119 16.54 -9.95 -5.34
CA LYS A 119 17.33 -10.79 -4.44
C LYS A 119 17.56 -10.17 -3.05
N ASP A 120 18.03 -8.94 -3.03
CA ASP A 120 18.54 -8.30 -1.80
C ASP A 120 17.40 -7.61 -1.02
N PHE A 121 16.23 -7.39 -1.63
CA PHE A 121 15.10 -6.74 -0.97
C PHE A 121 13.86 -7.64 -0.90
N THR A 122 13.29 -8.05 -2.03
CA THR A 122 12.03 -8.85 -2.04
C THR A 122 12.23 -10.25 -1.44
N ASP A 123 13.23 -10.99 -1.90
CA ASP A 123 13.49 -12.35 -1.39
C ASP A 123 13.91 -12.32 0.09
N SER A 124 14.62 -11.27 0.51
CA SER A 124 14.99 -11.06 1.91
C SER A 124 13.75 -10.83 2.79
N ARG A 125 12.76 -10.05 2.33
CA ARG A 125 11.47 -9.88 3.02
C ARG A 125 10.69 -11.18 3.13
N LEU A 126 10.69 -12.00 2.09
CA LEU A 126 10.02 -13.32 2.08
C LEU A 126 10.71 -14.32 3.02
N GLN A 127 12.05 -14.35 3.02
CA GLN A 127 12.83 -15.22 3.89
C GLN A 127 12.63 -14.87 5.37
N GLU A 128 12.62 -13.58 5.69
CA GLU A 128 12.33 -13.10 7.04
C GLU A 128 10.92 -13.49 7.48
N ASP A 129 9.93 -13.39 6.58
CA ASP A 129 8.55 -13.81 6.86
C ASP A 129 8.45 -15.28 7.29
N GLY A 130 9.11 -16.16 6.53
CA GLY A 130 9.11 -17.59 6.81
C GLY A 130 9.85 -17.94 8.09
N SER A 131 10.91 -17.20 8.38
CA SER A 131 11.67 -17.33 9.62
C SER A 131 10.85 -16.88 10.83
N HIS A 132 10.13 -15.77 10.70
CA HIS A 132 9.28 -15.20 11.75
C HIS A 132 8.05 -16.07 12.06
N THR A 133 7.38 -16.56 11.02
CA THR A 133 6.16 -17.37 11.17
C THR A 133 6.43 -18.86 11.41
N GLY A 134 7.65 -19.32 11.14
CA GLY A 134 7.99 -20.74 11.08
C GLY A 134 7.36 -21.48 9.88
N SER A 135 6.72 -20.76 8.96
CA SER A 135 6.06 -21.32 7.78
C SER A 135 7.00 -21.28 6.58
N ARG A 136 7.12 -22.40 5.87
CA ARG A 136 7.84 -22.45 4.58
C ARG A 136 6.90 -22.50 3.36
N ILE A 137 5.59 -22.56 3.60
CA ILE A 137 4.57 -22.81 2.57
C ILE A 137 3.70 -21.57 2.35
N LEU A 138 3.42 -20.82 3.42
CA LEU A 138 2.62 -19.60 3.40
C LEU A 138 3.52 -18.39 3.67
N LEU A 139 4.37 -18.07 2.69
CA LEU A 139 5.19 -16.86 2.73
C LEU A 139 4.41 -15.70 2.14
N GLU A 140 4.42 -14.56 2.83
CA GLU A 140 3.82 -13.34 2.31
C GLU A 140 4.88 -12.27 2.07
N ASP A 141 4.80 -11.62 0.92
CA ASP A 141 5.66 -10.51 0.54
C ASP A 141 5.24 -9.17 1.22
N LYS A 142 5.05 -9.20 2.53
CA LYS A 142 4.70 -8.03 3.35
C LYS A 142 5.93 -7.30 3.89
N PHE A 143 5.78 -6.02 4.20
CA PHE A 143 6.85 -5.15 4.74
C PHE A 143 6.95 -5.16 6.28
N PHE A 144 6.12 -5.93 6.96
CA PHE A 144 6.07 -6.02 8.42
C PHE A 144 5.90 -7.47 8.88
N ASN A 145 6.31 -7.74 10.11
CA ASN A 145 6.03 -8.98 10.83
C ASN A 145 4.86 -8.74 11.78
N PHE A 146 3.88 -9.66 11.77
CA PHE A 146 2.76 -9.64 12.70
C PHE A 146 3.10 -10.49 13.92
N ASN A 147 2.85 -9.95 15.11
CA ASN A 147 3.04 -10.64 16.38
C ASN A 147 1.66 -10.89 17.00
N PRO A 148 1.18 -12.15 17.02
CA PRO A 148 -0.09 -12.46 17.65
C PRO A 148 -0.04 -12.19 19.16
N SER A 149 -1.21 -11.90 19.73
CA SER A 149 -1.36 -11.73 21.17
C SER A 149 -0.83 -12.95 21.94
N LYS A 150 -0.09 -12.70 23.01
CA LYS A 150 0.43 -13.69 23.97
C LYS A 150 0.29 -13.15 25.38
N ASP A 151 -0.11 -14.01 26.32
CA ASP A 151 -0.15 -13.72 27.76
C ASP A 151 -0.74 -12.33 28.11
N ASP A 152 -1.98 -12.09 27.65
CA ASP A 152 -2.74 -10.83 27.80
C ASP A 152 -2.16 -9.58 27.11
N ALA A 153 -1.02 -9.68 26.43
CA ALA A 153 -0.48 -8.59 25.62
C ALA A 153 -1.26 -8.46 24.29
N PRO A 154 -1.57 -7.22 23.83
CA PRO A 154 -2.22 -7.02 22.54
C PRO A 154 -1.31 -7.47 21.39
N SER A 155 -1.89 -7.85 20.26
CA SER A 155 -1.12 -8.10 19.03
C SER A 155 -0.39 -6.84 18.59
N THR A 156 0.83 -7.01 18.07
CA THR A 156 1.65 -5.92 17.54
C THR A 156 2.12 -6.24 16.13
N ALA A 157 2.72 -5.25 15.47
CA ALA A 157 3.40 -5.46 14.20
C ALA A 157 4.62 -4.55 14.12
N ASP A 158 5.72 -5.11 13.62
CA ASP A 158 6.99 -4.42 13.50
C ASP A 158 7.44 -4.45 12.04
N VAL A 159 8.02 -3.34 11.57
CA VAL A 159 8.63 -3.31 10.23
C VAL A 159 9.74 -4.35 10.17
N LYS A 160 9.79 -5.10 9.07
CA LYS A 160 10.80 -6.16 8.88
C LYS A 160 12.21 -5.59 8.92
N THR A 161 13.15 -6.34 9.49
CA THR A 161 14.56 -5.95 9.51
C THR A 161 15.13 -5.80 8.11
N SER A 162 14.75 -6.69 7.19
CA SER A 162 15.07 -6.63 5.75
C SER A 162 14.58 -5.37 5.05
N VAL A 163 13.66 -4.62 5.64
CA VAL A 163 13.21 -3.31 5.15
C VAL A 163 14.05 -2.17 5.72
N THR A 164 14.49 -2.30 6.98
CA THR A 164 15.18 -1.23 7.72
C THR A 164 16.70 -1.38 7.82
N ASP A 165 17.25 -2.54 7.48
CA ASP A 165 18.66 -2.85 7.66
C ASP A 165 19.52 -2.13 6.61
N VAL A 166 20.24 -1.14 7.12
CA VAL A 166 21.12 -0.24 6.37
C VAL A 166 22.52 -0.82 6.15
N SER A 167 22.81 -2.02 6.66
CA SER A 167 24.11 -2.67 6.54
C SER A 167 24.34 -3.36 5.19
N SER A 168 23.30 -3.49 4.36
CA SER A 168 23.45 -3.83 2.95
C SER A 168 24.00 -2.61 2.17
N PRO A 169 24.72 -2.78 1.04
CA PRO A 169 25.63 -1.76 0.46
C PRO A 169 25.00 -0.46 -0.07
N ASN A 170 23.74 -0.16 0.25
CA ASN A 170 22.97 0.91 -0.33
C ASN A 170 22.64 1.99 0.72
N GLU A 171 23.66 2.75 1.13
CA GLU A 171 23.51 3.91 2.03
C GLU A 171 22.41 4.89 1.56
N ALA A 172 22.16 4.99 0.24
CA ALA A 172 21.11 5.83 -0.32
C ALA A 172 19.68 5.28 -0.09
N VAL A 173 19.47 3.96 -0.16
CA VAL A 173 18.18 3.33 0.19
C VAL A 173 17.95 3.47 1.70
N ALA A 174 18.99 3.21 2.48
CA ALA A 174 19.02 3.37 3.92
C ALA A 174 18.63 4.79 4.39
N LEU A 175 19.18 5.84 3.76
CA LEU A 175 18.82 7.22 4.08
C LEU A 175 17.36 7.53 3.73
N LEU A 176 16.83 7.02 2.62
CA LEU A 176 15.44 7.21 2.24
C LEU A 176 14.47 6.47 3.18
N VAL A 177 14.80 5.23 3.57
CA VAL A 177 14.09 4.44 4.59
C VAL A 177 14.11 5.19 5.94
N MET A 178 15.27 5.69 6.36
CA MET A 178 15.45 6.41 7.62
C MET A 178 14.66 7.72 7.66
N TYR A 179 14.55 8.46 6.55
CA TYR A 179 13.77 9.70 6.48
C TYR A 179 12.27 9.48 6.28
N ALA A 180 11.86 8.50 5.46
CA ALA A 180 10.45 8.21 5.21
C ALA A 180 9.78 7.49 6.39
N PHE A 181 10.44 6.50 7.02
CA PHE A 181 9.81 5.65 8.04
C PHE A 181 9.96 6.11 9.48
N ARG A 182 10.99 6.90 9.85
CA ARG A 182 11.03 7.53 11.20
C ARG A 182 9.88 8.51 11.43
N GLY A 183 9.32 9.07 10.35
CA GLY A 183 8.08 9.84 10.39
C GLY A 183 6.85 8.95 10.55
N LEU A 184 6.76 7.86 9.78
CA LEU A 184 5.56 7.02 9.70
C LEU A 184 5.29 6.16 10.93
N THR A 185 6.32 5.69 11.65
CA THR A 185 6.13 4.90 12.88
C THR A 185 5.54 5.72 14.04
N LYS A 186 5.59 7.06 13.99
CA LYS A 186 4.93 7.95 14.97
C LYS A 186 3.44 8.17 14.71
N TYR A 187 2.92 7.68 13.59
CA TYR A 187 1.52 7.85 13.21
C TYR A 187 0.72 6.53 13.24
N CYS A 188 1.27 5.45 13.80
CA CYS A 188 0.56 4.19 14.05
C CYS A 188 0.33 3.95 15.55
#